data_AF-A0AA39UV03-F1
#
_entry.id   AF-A0AA39UV03-F1
#
_cell.length_a   1.000
_cell.length_b   1.000
_cell.length_c   1.000
_cell.angle_alpha   90.00
_cell.angle_beta   90.00
_cell.angle_gamma   90.00
#
_symmetry.space_group_name_H-M   'P 1'
#
loop_
_entity.id
_entity.type
_entity.pdbx_description
1 polymer ?
#
loop_
_entity_poly.entity_id
_entity_poly.type
_entity_poly.pdbx_seq_one_letter_code
_entity_poly.pdbx_strand_id
1 'polypeptide(L)'
;EIPLWYHSGFKKGWWKCYGSKVHQCLMDNHGIEIAGEAMDMAARLETPVHRTRKDCKCSSCGNDRAQTRCTNPHKCAWMAKKMLNHINKKWDP
;
A
#
# COMPACT_ATOMS: atom_id res chain seq x y z
N GLU A 1 -17.24 3.35 5.09
CA GLU A 1 -15.85 2.89 4.90
C GLU A 1 -15.85 1.72 3.92
N ILE A 2 -14.89 1.68 2.99
CA ILE A 2 -14.87 0.67 1.92
C ILE A 2 -13.70 -0.28 2.18
N PRO A 3 -13.95 -1.60 2.34
CA PRO A 3 -12.89 -2.59 2.51
C PRO A 3 -11.99 -2.61 1.28
N LEU A 4 -10.68 -2.45 1.47
CA LEU A 4 -9.71 -2.47 0.38
C LEU A 4 -9.67 -3.85 -0.27
N TRP A 5 -9.65 -4.91 0.53
CA TRP A 5 -9.39 -6.28 0.09
C TRP A 5 -10.61 -7.00 -0.50
N TYR A 6 -11.82 -6.59 -0.12
CA TYR A 6 -13.07 -7.19 -0.60
C TYR A 6 -13.74 -6.36 -1.70
N HIS A 7 -13.01 -5.43 -2.30
CA HIS A 7 -13.56 -4.55 -3.32
C HIS A 7 -13.95 -5.33 -4.59
N SER A 8 -15.25 -5.33 -4.93
CA SER A 8 -15.82 -6.03 -6.09
C SER A 8 -15.30 -5.51 -7.44
N GLY A 9 -14.68 -4.33 -7.46
CA GLY A 9 -14.06 -3.72 -8.65
C GLY A 9 -12.66 -4.22 -9.01
N PHE A 10 -12.05 -5.13 -8.23
CA PHE A 10 -10.77 -5.71 -8.65
C PHE A 10 -10.92 -6.54 -9.94
N LYS A 11 -10.08 -6.26 -10.94
CA LYS A 11 -10.04 -7.02 -12.19
C LYS A 11 -9.80 -8.51 -11.92
N LYS A 12 -10.52 -9.40 -12.63
CA LYS A 12 -10.33 -10.85 -12.57
C LYS A 12 -8.82 -11.19 -12.68
N GLY A 13 -8.30 -11.94 -11.70
CA GLY A 13 -6.90 -12.34 -11.62
C GLY A 13 -6.05 -11.56 -10.60
N TRP A 14 -6.53 -10.44 -10.07
CA TRP A 14 -5.82 -9.67 -9.02
C TRP A 14 -5.60 -10.47 -7.73
N TRP A 15 -6.55 -11.36 -7.41
CA TRP A 15 -6.47 -12.30 -6.28
C TRP A 15 -5.19 -13.15 -6.26
N LYS A 16 -4.54 -13.38 -7.41
CA LYS A 16 -3.26 -14.11 -7.50
C LYS A 16 -2.09 -13.36 -6.84
N CYS A 17 -2.20 -12.05 -6.60
CA CYS A 17 -1.14 -11.23 -6.00
C CYS A 17 -1.16 -11.20 -4.46
N TYR A 18 -2.26 -11.65 -3.83
CA TYR A 18 -2.42 -11.69 -2.37
C TYR A 18 -1.38 -12.58 -1.66
N GLY A 19 -0.84 -13.59 -2.36
CA GLY A 19 0.23 -14.45 -1.83
C GLY A 19 1.62 -13.81 -1.79
N SER A 20 1.79 -12.59 -2.31
CA SER A 20 3.09 -11.92 -2.24
C SER A 20 3.36 -11.38 -0.84
N LYS A 21 4.62 -11.50 -0.38
CA LYS A 21 5.07 -10.99 0.93
C LYS A 21 4.71 -9.52 1.18
N VAL A 22 4.53 -8.73 0.12
CA VAL A 22 4.14 -7.32 0.22
C VAL A 22 2.66 -7.15 0.57
N HIS A 23 1.78 -8.00 0.06
CA HIS A 23 0.35 -7.94 0.41
C HIS A 23 0.14 -8.38 1.86
N GLN A 24 0.78 -9.48 2.27
CA GLN A 24 0.82 -9.91 3.67
C GLN A 24 1.40 -8.82 4.57
N CYS A 25 2.48 -8.15 4.14
CA CYS A 25 3.03 -7.02 4.92
C CYS A 25 2.03 -5.85 5.04
N LEU A 26 1.25 -5.56 4.01
CA LEU A 26 0.22 -4.52 4.07
C LEU A 26 -0.92 -4.88 5.04
N MET A 27 -1.36 -6.15 5.04
CA MET A 27 -2.40 -6.64 5.96
C MET A 27 -1.85 -6.78 7.39
N ASP A 28 -0.80 -7.56 7.57
CA ASP A 28 -0.36 -8.03 8.89
C ASP A 28 0.54 -7.04 9.61
N ASN A 29 1.46 -6.38 8.89
CA ASN A 29 2.43 -5.46 9.51
C ASN A 29 1.94 -4.01 9.50
N HIS A 30 1.26 -3.59 8.44
CA HIS A 30 0.73 -2.22 8.32
C HIS A 30 -0.74 -2.10 8.74
N GLY A 31 -1.47 -3.21 8.92
CA GLY A 31 -2.85 -3.19 9.39
C GLY A 31 -3.83 -2.51 8.43
N ILE A 32 -3.52 -2.46 7.13
CA ILE A 32 -4.38 -1.79 6.16
C ILE A 32 -5.59 -2.68 5.88
N GLU A 33 -6.80 -2.17 6.13
CA GLU A 33 -8.06 -2.85 5.90
C GLU A 33 -8.96 -2.09 4.91
N ILE A 34 -8.89 -0.75 4.93
CA ILE A 34 -9.75 0.12 4.14
C ILE A 34 -9.00 0.90 3.07
N ALA A 35 -9.73 1.36 2.04
CA ALA A 35 -9.14 2.12 0.94
C ALA A 35 -8.49 3.45 1.40
N GLY A 36 -9.03 4.08 2.46
CA GLY A 36 -8.48 5.28 3.08
C GLY A 36 -7.03 5.14 3.51
N GLU A 37 -6.74 4.12 4.31
CA GLU A 37 -5.40 3.83 4.80
C GLU A 37 -4.42 3.50 3.67
N ALA A 38 -4.90 2.82 2.63
CA ALA A 38 -4.09 2.58 1.44
C ALA A 38 -3.77 3.88 0.69
N MET A 39 -4.69 4.86 0.66
CA MET A 39 -4.46 6.17 0.04
C MET A 39 -3.40 6.94 0.82
N ASP A 40 -3.47 6.96 2.14
CA ASP A 40 -2.44 7.59 3.00
C ASP A 40 -1.08 6.93 2.79
N MET A 41 -1.07 5.59 2.72
CA MET A 41 0.14 4.81 2.43
C MET A 41 0.67 5.06 1.01
N ALA A 42 -0.17 5.40 0.04
CA ALA A 42 0.25 5.75 -1.32
C ALA A 42 0.74 7.20 -1.44
N ALA A 43 0.10 8.15 -0.74
CA ALA A 43 0.37 9.58 -0.80
C ALA A 43 1.82 9.93 -0.43
N ARG A 44 2.43 9.19 0.51
CA ARG A 44 3.85 9.38 0.86
C ARG A 44 4.82 9.20 -0.30
N LEU A 45 4.46 8.47 -1.36
CA LEU A 45 5.30 8.36 -2.56
C LEU A 45 5.49 9.69 -3.29
N GLU A 46 4.56 10.63 -3.09
CA GLU A 46 4.54 11.94 -3.75
C GLU A 46 5.21 13.01 -2.89
N THR A 47 5.62 12.66 -1.67
CA THR A 47 6.35 13.59 -0.81
C THR A 47 7.77 13.82 -1.36
N PRO A 48 8.26 15.07 -1.38
CA PRO A 48 9.58 15.38 -1.96
C PRO A 48 10.75 14.75 -1.17
N VAL A 49 10.51 14.38 0.08
CA VAL A 49 11.49 13.73 0.96
C VAL A 49 11.59 12.21 0.72
N HIS A 50 10.59 11.60 0.06
CA HIS A 50 10.57 10.18 -0.21
C HIS A 50 11.53 9.81 -1.36
N ARG A 51 12.06 8.59 -1.31
CA ARG A 51 13.00 8.05 -2.31
C ARG A 51 12.63 6.62 -2.64
N THR A 52 12.78 6.23 -3.90
CA THR A 52 12.44 4.90 -4.44
C THR A 52 13.43 3.80 -4.04
N ARG A 53 13.68 3.65 -2.73
CA ARG A 53 14.61 2.67 -2.15
C ARG A 53 14.07 2.07 -0.85
N LYS A 54 14.50 0.84 -0.52
CA LYS A 54 14.03 0.09 0.66
C LYS A 54 14.34 0.78 2.00
N ASP A 55 15.42 1.55 2.03
CA ASP A 55 15.99 2.22 3.20
C ASP A 55 15.75 3.73 3.19
N CYS A 56 14.70 4.19 2.50
CA CYS A 56 14.33 5.61 2.46
C CYS A 56 14.28 6.19 3.88
N LYS A 57 14.94 7.34 4.08
CA LYS A 57 15.14 7.98 5.39
C LYS A 57 14.03 8.95 5.78
N CYS A 58 12.96 9.07 4.99
CA CYS A 58 11.82 9.88 5.38
C CYS A 58 11.16 9.32 6.66
N SER A 59 10.52 10.19 7.43
CA SER A 59 9.94 9.83 8.73
C SER A 59 8.95 8.67 8.63
N SER A 60 8.09 8.65 7.61
CA SER A 60 7.13 7.55 7.41
C SER A 60 7.83 6.21 7.16
N CYS A 61 8.84 6.16 6.29
CA CYS A 61 9.58 4.91 6.06
C CYS A 61 10.46 4.51 7.26
N GLY A 62 10.93 5.49 8.04
CA GLY A 62 11.61 5.27 9.31
C GLY A 62 10.70 4.59 10.33
N ASN A 63 9.53 5.17 10.55
CA ASN A 63 8.51 4.64 11.46
C ASN A 63 8.05 3.26 11.04
N ASP A 64 7.78 3.03 9.75
CA ASP A 64 7.41 1.71 9.25
C ASP A 64 8.45 0.64 9.64
N ARG A 65 9.75 0.92 9.48
CA ARG A 65 10.79 -0.06 9.84
C ARG A 65 11.00 -0.23 11.35
N ALA A 66 10.72 0.81 12.12
CA ALA A 66 10.95 0.83 13.57
C ALA A 66 9.77 0.25 14.35
N GLN A 67 8.56 0.55 13.91
CA GLN A 67 7.31 0.21 14.62
C GLN A 67 6.62 -1.01 14.02
N THR A 68 6.92 -1.37 12.78
CA THR A 68 6.38 -2.57 12.13
C THR A 68 7.51 -3.51 11.72
N ARG A 69 7.19 -4.76 11.38
CA ARG A 69 8.17 -5.73 10.84
C ARG A 69 8.45 -5.50 9.34
N CYS A 70 8.10 -4.34 8.80
CA CYS A 70 8.28 -4.00 7.39
C CYS A 70 9.76 -3.79 7.05
N THR A 71 10.27 -4.59 6.12
CA THR A 71 11.66 -4.49 5.63
C THR A 71 11.81 -3.62 4.38
N ASN A 72 10.70 -3.27 3.72
CA ASN A 72 10.71 -2.45 2.53
C ASN A 72 9.44 -1.58 2.43
N PRO A 73 9.39 -0.45 3.16
CA PRO A 73 8.24 0.46 3.17
C PRO A 73 7.88 0.99 1.79
N HIS A 74 8.89 1.25 0.94
CA HIS A 74 8.67 1.74 -0.42
C HIS A 74 7.86 0.74 -1.26
N LYS A 75 8.16 -0.56 -1.19
CA LYS A 75 7.39 -1.58 -1.91
C LYS A 75 5.95 -1.65 -1.42
N CYS A 76 5.73 -1.52 -0.11
CA CYS A 76 4.38 -1.52 0.46
C CYS A 76 3.58 -0.32 -0.02
N ALA A 77 4.15 0.89 0.07
CA ALA A 77 3.56 2.11 -0.46
C ALA A 77 3.24 2.02 -1.96
N TRP A 78 4.18 1.51 -2.76
CA TRP A 78 4.00 1.33 -4.20
C TRP A 78 2.90 0.31 -4.51
N MET A 79 2.82 -0.78 -3.74
CA MET A 79 1.76 -1.77 -3.90
C MET A 79 0.39 -1.19 -3.53
N ALA A 80 0.29 -0.42 -2.45
CA ALA A 80 -0.94 0.29 -2.09
C ALA A 80 -1.41 1.21 -3.23
N LYS A 81 -0.51 2.03 -3.79
CA LYS A 81 -0.81 2.86 -4.97
C LYS A 81 -1.26 2.02 -6.16
N LYS A 82 -0.59 0.90 -6.43
CA LYS A 82 -0.96 -0.02 -7.51
C LYS A 82 -2.34 -0.65 -7.29
N MET A 83 -2.68 -1.03 -6.06
CA MET A 83 -3.99 -1.56 -5.69
C MET A 83 -5.07 -0.53 -5.91
N LEU A 84 -4.88 0.72 -5.44
CA LEU A 84 -5.82 1.82 -5.66
C LEU A 84 -6.04 2.09 -7.15
N ASN A 85 -4.97 2.13 -7.94
CA ASN A 85 -5.05 2.29 -9.40
C ASN A 85 -5.80 1.14 -10.08
N HIS A 86 -5.83 -0.05 -9.46
CA HIS A 86 -6.58 -1.19 -9.96
C HIS A 86 -8.02 -1.24 -9.47
N ILE A 87 -8.29 -0.68 -8.29
CA ILE A 87 -9.63 -0.52 -7.74
C ILE A 87 -10.47 0.36 -8.65
N ASN A 88 -9.88 1.28 -9.43
CA ASN A 88 -10.67 2.02 -10.40
C ASN A 88 -9.94 2.62 -11.62
N LYS A 89 -10.43 2.23 -12.80
CA LYS A 89 -10.59 3.11 -13.98
C LYS A 89 -11.97 3.80 -13.98
N LYS A 90 -12.83 3.54 -12.98
CA LYS A 90 -14.26 3.92 -12.94
C LYS A 90 -14.65 4.76 -11.70
N TRP A 91 -13.68 5.16 -10.88
CA TRP A 91 -13.82 6.23 -9.90
C TRP A 91 -13.09 7.43 -10.48
N ASP A 92 -13.83 8.23 -11.23
CA ASP A 92 -13.74 9.67 -11.06
C ASP A 92 -14.72 10.00 -9.93
N PRO A 93 -14.35 10.82 -8.93
CA PRO A 93 -15.29 11.31 -7.92
C PRO A 93 -16.50 12.02 -8.55
#